data_AF-A0A383WN70-F1
#
_entry.id   AF-A0A383WN70-F1
#
_cell.length_a   1.000
_cell.length_b   1.000
_cell.length_c   1.000
_cell.angle_alpha   90.00
_cell.angle_beta   90.00
_cell.angle_gamma   90.00
#
_symmetry.space_group_name_H-M   'P 1'
#
loop_
_entity.id
_entity.type
_entity.pdbx_description
1 polymer ?
#
loop_
_entity_poly.entity_id
_entity_poly.type
_entity_poly.pdbx_seq_one_letter_code
_entity_poly.pdbx_strand_id
1 'polypeptide(L)'
;MLANDASFINNTAGGPASQDNAGRGGAAMLSIAASLTAVNCLWEGNQARKDGGAMAAEVQATAVRIVNCTFRGNTAGPTEVGGAILVDRVTQLEATNSTFVSNRAGEIAGAIAATAISNATLLNVDMYNNTSGSQGGALGVWNSARMVVQNSRIWGNTAHCWGGGAAVVFETGTLNISSSDVWNNTGRQQGGAVSAKDQAQVYITACNLSGNAASRRGGAVRIADGATVVLRDSIISGNQVGRLERCPKDSSPPSSSSTSCGGAVFIGDTPSGRSELASKVELINTTVAGNSAGRGGGLCAEPSAATSSSMPGQTTVRALAGDNTTFIDNSGSPGSDVYALAAAMLSMSPVGSNLNISSSSVFWNISCGMGSYLDPTRGTCTKCAAPSYILEEGEMRSTTQCQRCPEAAECFGGAVLVAKPKFYHTHGVNEAGGTVPTCRLDILTR
;
A
#
# COMPACT_ATOMS: atom_id res chain seq x y z
N MET A 1 25.92 -4.74 -29.09
CA MET A 1 25.19 -4.19 -30.25
C MET A 1 24.91 -2.71 -30.01
N LEU A 2 25.13 -1.87 -31.02
CA LEU A 2 24.77 -0.45 -31.00
C LEU A 2 23.67 -0.23 -32.05
N ALA A 3 22.54 0.32 -31.64
CA ALA A 3 21.51 0.83 -32.52
C ALA A 3 21.45 2.34 -32.33
N ASN A 4 21.62 3.11 -33.40
CA ASN A 4 21.54 4.56 -33.35
C ASN A 4 20.62 5.05 -34.47
N ASP A 5 19.69 5.95 -34.14
CA ASP A 5 18.72 6.53 -35.06
C ASP A 5 17.93 5.44 -35.84
N ALA A 6 17.64 4.32 -35.17
CA ALA A 6 17.02 3.14 -35.77
C ALA A 6 15.53 3.02 -35.44
N SER A 7 14.76 2.39 -36.32
CA SER A 7 13.33 2.13 -36.11
C SER A 7 13.02 0.64 -36.20
N PHE A 8 12.44 0.09 -35.15
CA PHE A 8 11.97 -1.29 -35.04
C PHE A 8 10.43 -1.27 -34.98
N ILE A 9 9.80 -1.47 -36.13
CA ILE A 9 8.35 -1.25 -36.30
C ILE A 9 7.65 -2.55 -36.69
N ASN A 10 6.57 -2.89 -35.98
CA ASN A 10 5.66 -4.01 -36.27
C ASN A 10 6.36 -5.39 -36.38
N ASN A 11 7.45 -5.59 -35.65
CA ASN A 11 8.10 -6.89 -35.59
C ASN A 11 7.28 -7.83 -34.69
N THR A 12 7.24 -9.12 -35.04
CA THR A 12 6.50 -10.11 -34.29
C THR A 12 7.37 -11.31 -33.99
N ALA A 13 7.56 -11.61 -32.70
CA ALA A 13 8.17 -12.86 -32.26
C ALA A 13 7.10 -13.95 -32.12
N GLY A 14 7.00 -14.80 -33.14
CA GLY A 14 6.22 -16.04 -33.12
C GLY A 14 7.02 -17.23 -32.58
N GLY A 15 6.33 -18.34 -32.28
CA GLY A 15 6.97 -19.62 -31.93
C GLY A 15 5.99 -20.63 -31.32
N PRO A 16 6.24 -21.95 -31.46
CA PRO A 16 5.37 -22.97 -30.88
C PRO A 16 5.35 -22.88 -29.34
N ALA A 17 4.20 -23.17 -28.73
CA ALA A 17 4.03 -23.09 -27.27
C ALA A 17 5.00 -23.98 -26.49
N SER A 18 5.49 -25.06 -27.11
CA SER A 18 6.35 -26.10 -26.53
C SER A 18 7.82 -25.71 -26.31
N GLN A 19 8.25 -24.50 -26.70
CA GLN A 19 9.61 -24.02 -26.46
C GLN A 19 9.63 -22.86 -25.46
N ASP A 20 10.45 -22.99 -24.40
CA ASP A 20 10.45 -22.09 -23.23
C ASP A 20 10.74 -20.64 -23.57
N ASN A 21 11.59 -20.37 -24.57
CA ASN A 21 11.97 -19.00 -24.97
C ASN A 21 11.36 -18.56 -26.31
N ALA A 22 10.64 -19.43 -27.02
CA ALA A 22 10.12 -19.09 -28.34
C ALA A 22 8.97 -18.08 -28.24
N GLY A 23 9.12 -16.94 -28.92
CA GLY A 23 8.11 -15.89 -29.00
C GLY A 23 8.26 -14.75 -27.98
N ARG A 24 9.43 -14.59 -27.37
CA ARG A 24 9.80 -13.43 -26.54
C ARG A 24 10.50 -12.36 -27.38
N GLY A 25 10.39 -11.09 -26.97
CA GLY A 25 11.16 -10.00 -27.58
C GLY A 25 10.73 -9.72 -29.02
N GLY A 26 9.58 -9.08 -29.22
CA GLY A 26 8.95 -8.95 -30.54
C GLY A 26 9.86 -8.39 -31.64
N ALA A 27 10.78 -7.50 -31.28
CA ALA A 27 11.84 -6.99 -32.15
C ALA A 27 13.25 -7.44 -31.74
N ALA A 28 13.51 -7.58 -30.44
CA ALA A 28 14.83 -7.94 -29.93
C ALA A 28 14.74 -8.94 -28.77
N MET A 29 15.49 -10.03 -28.90
CA MET A 29 15.77 -10.94 -27.80
C MET A 29 17.28 -10.90 -27.51
N LEU A 30 17.65 -10.53 -26.29
CA LEU A 30 19.03 -10.46 -25.81
C LEU A 30 19.26 -11.61 -24.84
N SER A 31 20.28 -12.42 -25.09
CA SER A 31 20.64 -13.54 -24.23
C SER A 31 22.16 -13.70 -24.08
N ILE A 32 22.56 -14.17 -22.89
CA ILE A 32 23.93 -14.59 -22.51
C ILE A 32 24.98 -13.49 -22.77
N ALA A 33 25.33 -12.72 -21.74
CA ALA A 33 26.37 -11.69 -21.79
C ALA A 33 26.20 -10.70 -22.97
N ALA A 34 24.96 -10.50 -23.43
CA ALA A 34 24.65 -9.58 -24.50
C ALA A 34 24.63 -8.15 -23.97
N SER A 35 25.12 -7.20 -24.78
CA SER A 35 24.94 -5.78 -24.51
C SER A 35 24.21 -5.11 -25.66
N LEU A 36 23.23 -4.27 -25.35
CA LEU A 36 22.56 -3.40 -26.31
C LEU A 36 22.66 -1.96 -25.82
N THR A 37 23.15 -1.07 -26.67
CA THR A 37 22.95 0.37 -26.53
C THR A 37 22.06 0.84 -27.67
N ALA A 38 20.88 1.36 -27.34
CA ALA A 38 19.97 2.01 -28.28
C ALA A 38 19.94 3.52 -28.00
N VAL A 39 20.22 4.33 -29.02
CA VAL A 39 20.20 5.80 -28.93
C VAL A 39 19.30 6.35 -30.03
N ASN A 40 18.39 7.26 -29.67
CA ASN A 40 17.47 7.89 -30.63
C ASN A 40 16.60 6.89 -31.42
N CYS A 41 16.25 5.75 -30.80
CA CYS A 41 15.53 4.69 -31.50
C CYS A 41 14.02 4.74 -31.26
N LEU A 42 13.26 4.32 -32.27
CA LEU A 42 11.82 4.05 -32.17
C LEU A 42 11.57 2.55 -32.13
N TRP A 43 10.79 2.09 -31.15
CA TRP A 43 10.30 0.71 -31.02
C TRP A 43 8.77 0.75 -31.01
N GLU A 44 8.14 0.51 -32.15
CA GLU A 44 6.70 0.74 -32.33
C GLU A 44 5.95 -0.51 -32.78
N GLY A 45 4.81 -0.81 -32.14
CA GLY A 45 3.88 -1.84 -32.61
C GLY A 45 4.44 -3.27 -32.58
N ASN A 46 5.53 -3.52 -31.86
CA ASN A 46 6.16 -4.84 -31.81
C ASN A 46 5.35 -5.78 -30.90
N GLN A 47 5.30 -7.05 -31.27
CA GLN A 47 4.44 -8.04 -30.63
C GLN A 47 5.24 -9.28 -30.25
N ALA A 48 5.11 -9.72 -29.00
CA ALA A 48 5.63 -10.98 -28.52
C ALA A 48 4.46 -11.91 -28.14
N ARG A 49 4.54 -13.19 -28.54
CA ARG A 49 3.60 -14.21 -28.04
C ARG A 49 3.75 -14.42 -26.53
N LYS A 50 4.99 -14.29 -26.04
CA LYS A 50 5.37 -14.39 -24.62
C LYS A 50 5.64 -12.98 -24.07
N ASP A 51 6.77 -12.80 -23.41
CA ASP A 51 7.17 -11.60 -22.69
C ASP A 51 7.95 -10.61 -23.56
N GLY A 52 8.00 -9.35 -23.13
CA GLY A 52 8.85 -8.34 -23.74
C GLY A 52 8.35 -7.97 -25.14
N GLY A 53 7.21 -7.29 -25.23
CA GLY A 53 6.54 -7.03 -26.52
C GLY A 53 7.44 -6.40 -27.58
N ALA A 54 8.35 -5.50 -27.19
CA ALA A 54 9.45 -5.06 -28.05
C ALA A 54 10.74 -5.84 -27.79
N MET A 55 11.11 -5.96 -26.51
CA MET A 55 12.41 -6.47 -26.12
C MET A 55 12.31 -7.41 -24.92
N ALA A 56 12.98 -8.56 -25.03
CA ALA A 56 13.23 -9.44 -23.89
C ALA A 56 14.75 -9.49 -23.65
N ALA A 57 15.19 -9.07 -22.47
CA ALA A 57 16.57 -9.11 -22.06
C ALA A 57 16.73 -10.10 -20.90
N GLU A 58 17.38 -11.22 -21.19
CA GLU A 58 17.36 -12.39 -20.32
C GLU A 58 18.76 -13.00 -20.20
N VAL A 59 19.03 -13.62 -19.05
CA VAL A 59 20.20 -14.47 -18.80
C VAL A 59 21.51 -13.69 -18.54
N GLN A 60 22.03 -13.91 -17.33
CA GLN A 60 23.39 -13.68 -16.81
C GLN A 60 24.18 -12.54 -17.50
N ALA A 61 24.26 -11.40 -16.79
CA ALA A 61 25.11 -10.27 -17.12
C ALA A 61 24.78 -9.59 -18.46
N THR A 62 23.53 -9.68 -18.91
CA THR A 62 23.02 -8.89 -20.03
C THR A 62 22.83 -7.44 -19.59
N ALA A 63 23.24 -6.49 -20.42
CA ALA A 63 23.13 -5.05 -20.15
C ALA A 63 22.44 -4.32 -21.29
N VAL A 64 21.37 -3.59 -20.96
CA VAL A 64 20.59 -2.80 -21.92
C VAL A 64 20.65 -1.34 -21.54
N ARG A 65 21.09 -0.50 -22.46
CA ARG A 65 21.10 0.96 -22.30
C ARG A 65 20.24 1.60 -23.37
N ILE A 66 19.25 2.34 -22.95
CA ILE A 66 18.25 3.01 -23.78
C ILE A 66 18.37 4.52 -23.53
N VAL A 67 18.69 5.29 -24.56
CA VAL A 67 18.88 6.74 -24.45
C VAL A 67 18.08 7.45 -25.52
N ASN A 68 17.20 8.38 -25.12
CA ASN A 68 16.39 9.15 -26.05
C ASN A 68 15.55 8.29 -27.00
N CYS A 69 15.01 7.18 -26.51
CA CYS A 69 14.22 6.25 -27.31
C CYS A 69 12.73 6.36 -26.99
N THR A 70 11.89 5.92 -27.92
CA THR A 70 10.44 5.77 -27.71
C THR A 70 10.02 4.33 -27.90
N PHE A 71 9.34 3.76 -26.91
CA PHE A 71 8.65 2.48 -26.97
C PHE A 71 7.15 2.75 -27.00
N ARG A 72 6.51 2.54 -28.17
CA ARG A 72 5.09 2.83 -28.37
C ARG A 72 4.31 1.61 -28.84
N GLY A 73 3.16 1.34 -28.22
CA GLY A 73 2.19 0.39 -28.77
C GLY A 73 2.71 -1.05 -28.82
N ASN A 74 3.73 -1.40 -28.04
CA ASN A 74 4.28 -2.75 -28.03
C ASN A 74 3.42 -3.65 -27.13
N THR A 75 3.29 -4.92 -27.52
CA THR A 75 2.35 -5.86 -26.88
C THR A 75 3.01 -7.19 -26.54
N ALA A 76 2.95 -7.58 -25.26
CA ALA A 76 3.23 -8.94 -24.80
C ALA A 76 1.95 -9.79 -24.79
N GLY A 77 2.10 -11.11 -24.75
CA GLY A 77 1.00 -12.07 -24.87
C GLY A 77 -0.06 -11.99 -23.76
N PRO A 78 -1.21 -12.68 -23.92
CA PRO A 78 -2.38 -12.53 -23.05
C PRO A 78 -2.18 -12.92 -21.57
N THR A 79 -1.16 -13.70 -21.27
CA THR A 79 -0.82 -14.17 -19.92
C THR A 79 0.57 -13.74 -19.48
N GLU A 80 1.15 -12.78 -20.19
CA GLU A 80 2.60 -12.53 -20.19
C GLU A 80 2.91 -11.11 -19.69
N VAL A 81 4.20 -10.81 -19.54
CA VAL A 81 4.67 -9.61 -18.85
C VAL A 81 5.53 -8.69 -19.71
N GLY A 82 5.64 -7.42 -19.30
CA GLY A 82 6.55 -6.46 -19.92
C GLY A 82 6.14 -6.12 -21.35
N GLY A 83 5.07 -5.36 -21.50
CA GLY A 83 4.51 -5.05 -22.83
C GLY A 83 5.48 -4.33 -23.76
N ALA A 84 6.44 -3.57 -23.21
CA ALA A 84 7.60 -3.08 -23.96
C ALA A 84 8.84 -3.93 -23.71
N ILE A 85 9.28 -4.00 -22.45
CA ILE A 85 10.56 -4.62 -22.07
C ILE A 85 10.36 -5.59 -20.93
N LEU A 86 10.88 -6.81 -21.08
CA LEU A 86 11.16 -7.73 -19.97
C LEU A 86 12.66 -7.68 -19.64
N VAL A 87 12.97 -7.57 -18.34
CA VAL A 87 14.31 -7.69 -17.76
C VAL A 87 14.32 -8.85 -16.78
N ASP A 88 15.00 -9.95 -17.14
CA ASP A 88 14.98 -11.21 -16.39
C ASP A 88 16.39 -11.79 -16.15
N ARG A 89 16.55 -12.58 -15.08
CA ARG A 89 17.73 -13.39 -14.71
C ARG A 89 19.04 -12.61 -14.65
N VAL A 90 19.17 -11.73 -13.65
CA VAL A 90 20.41 -10.98 -13.36
C VAL A 90 20.82 -10.09 -14.54
N THR A 91 19.84 -9.35 -15.09
CA THR A 91 20.02 -8.40 -16.19
C THR A 91 20.01 -6.97 -15.67
N GLN A 92 20.74 -6.07 -16.34
CA GLN A 92 20.74 -4.64 -16.05
C GLN A 92 20.04 -3.88 -17.19
N LEU A 93 19.09 -3.02 -16.83
CA LEU A 93 18.48 -2.05 -17.74
C LEU A 93 18.76 -0.63 -17.24
N GLU A 94 19.24 0.23 -18.12
CA GLU A 94 19.34 1.67 -17.92
C GLU A 94 18.55 2.38 -19.02
N ALA A 95 17.50 3.11 -18.66
CA ALA A 95 16.75 3.95 -19.59
C ALA A 95 16.85 5.41 -19.17
N THR A 96 17.22 6.28 -20.10
CA THR A 96 17.38 7.70 -19.85
C THR A 96 16.72 8.54 -20.94
N ASN A 97 16.03 9.62 -20.55
CA ASN A 97 15.40 10.57 -21.48
C ASN A 97 14.45 9.88 -22.47
N SER A 98 13.72 8.85 -22.05
CA SER A 98 13.00 7.95 -22.94
C SER A 98 11.52 7.89 -22.62
N THR A 99 10.71 7.50 -23.60
CA THR A 99 9.25 7.45 -23.46
C THR A 99 8.71 6.03 -23.65
N PHE A 100 7.85 5.58 -22.74
CA PHE A 100 7.11 4.33 -22.81
C PHE A 100 5.61 4.65 -22.83
N VAL A 101 4.99 4.53 -24.00
CA VAL A 101 3.61 4.95 -24.22
C VAL A 101 2.75 3.86 -24.84
N SER A 102 1.54 3.68 -24.30
CA SER A 102 0.53 2.79 -24.89
C SER A 102 1.01 1.35 -25.08
N ASN A 103 1.96 0.88 -24.27
CA ASN A 103 2.39 -0.51 -24.29
C ASN A 103 1.43 -1.38 -23.47
N ARG A 104 1.33 -2.66 -23.83
CA ARG A 104 0.34 -3.57 -23.27
C ARG A 104 0.94 -4.91 -22.89
N ALA A 105 0.63 -5.36 -21.68
CA ALA A 105 0.87 -6.74 -21.25
C ALA A 105 -0.45 -7.43 -20.94
N GLY A 106 -0.53 -8.73 -21.20
CA GLY A 106 -1.72 -9.50 -20.86
C GLY A 106 -1.92 -9.67 -19.36
N GLU A 107 -0.82 -9.79 -18.61
CA GLU A 107 -0.87 -10.03 -17.17
C GLU A 107 -0.24 -8.90 -16.35
N ILE A 108 1.08 -8.68 -16.44
CA ILE A 108 1.79 -7.73 -15.55
C ILE A 108 2.67 -6.75 -16.33
N ALA A 109 2.74 -5.50 -15.88
CA ALA A 109 3.64 -4.47 -16.38
C ALA A 109 3.44 -4.15 -17.86
N GLY A 110 2.50 -3.25 -18.15
CA GLY A 110 2.22 -2.84 -19.52
C GLY A 110 3.43 -2.27 -20.26
N ALA A 111 4.42 -1.70 -19.56
CA ALA A 111 5.68 -1.25 -20.13
C ALA A 111 6.86 -2.14 -19.74
N ILE A 112 7.34 -2.05 -18.49
CA ILE A 112 8.61 -2.66 -18.08
C ILE A 112 8.40 -3.61 -16.91
N ALA A 113 8.76 -4.87 -17.12
CA ALA A 113 8.84 -5.90 -16.09
C ALA A 113 10.29 -6.15 -15.69
N ALA A 114 10.58 -6.20 -14.39
CA ALA A 114 11.87 -6.62 -13.84
C ALA A 114 11.69 -7.77 -12.84
N THR A 115 12.45 -8.85 -13.03
CA THR A 115 12.35 -10.04 -12.16
C THR A 115 13.69 -10.77 -12.00
N ALA A 116 13.72 -11.74 -11.08
CA ALA A 116 14.85 -12.64 -10.80
C ALA A 116 16.19 -11.89 -10.58
N ILE A 117 16.23 -11.04 -9.54
CA ILE A 117 17.43 -10.32 -9.09
C ILE A 117 17.99 -9.34 -10.15
N SER A 118 17.19 -8.99 -11.16
CA SER A 118 17.56 -7.99 -12.16
C SER A 118 17.45 -6.57 -11.59
N ASN A 119 18.18 -5.62 -12.18
CA ASN A 119 18.05 -4.21 -11.84
C ASN A 119 17.61 -3.40 -13.05
N ALA A 120 16.72 -2.43 -12.82
CA ALA A 120 16.31 -1.44 -13.82
C ALA A 120 16.43 -0.03 -13.25
N THR A 121 17.11 0.86 -13.97
CA THR A 121 17.25 2.27 -13.61
C THR A 121 16.60 3.12 -14.71
N LEU A 122 15.57 3.87 -14.35
CA LEU A 122 14.81 4.74 -15.23
C LEU A 122 15.00 6.19 -14.79
N LEU A 123 15.67 7.00 -15.62
CA LEU A 123 16.01 8.39 -15.33
C LEU A 123 15.38 9.31 -16.37
N ASN A 124 14.62 10.31 -15.92
CA ASN A 124 13.95 11.25 -16.83
C ASN A 124 13.13 10.53 -17.90
N VAL A 125 12.27 9.61 -17.46
CA VAL A 125 11.40 8.86 -18.36
C VAL A 125 9.95 9.31 -18.25
N ASP A 126 9.24 9.21 -19.37
CA ASP A 126 7.80 9.39 -19.44
C ASP A 126 7.14 8.04 -19.64
N MET A 127 6.23 7.66 -18.74
CA MET A 127 5.52 6.38 -18.81
C MET A 127 4.02 6.62 -18.72
N TYR A 128 3.32 6.51 -19.86
CA TYR A 128 1.89 6.84 -19.87
C TYR A 128 1.02 6.00 -20.80
N ASN A 129 -0.26 5.91 -20.45
CA ASN A 129 -1.26 5.12 -21.16
C ASN A 129 -0.88 3.64 -21.34
N ASN A 130 0.03 3.10 -20.53
CA ASN A 130 0.37 1.69 -20.56
C ASN A 130 -0.70 0.88 -19.81
N THR A 131 -0.95 -0.33 -20.28
CA THR A 131 -2.03 -1.16 -19.75
C THR A 131 -1.57 -2.58 -19.45
N SER A 132 -2.08 -3.14 -18.35
CA SER A 132 -1.95 -4.57 -18.06
C SER A 132 -3.31 -5.19 -17.79
N GLY A 133 -3.48 -6.45 -18.19
CA GLY A 133 -4.74 -7.18 -17.93
C GLY A 133 -4.92 -7.57 -16.46
N SER A 134 -3.89 -7.48 -15.62
CA SER A 134 -3.93 -7.89 -14.21
C SER A 134 -3.39 -6.82 -13.26
N GLN A 135 -2.08 -6.61 -13.24
CA GLN A 135 -1.36 -5.81 -12.23
C GLN A 135 -0.27 -4.95 -12.86
N GLY A 136 0.07 -3.80 -12.28
CA GLY A 136 1.16 -2.96 -12.78
C GLY A 136 0.87 -2.40 -14.17
N GLY A 137 0.14 -1.29 -14.28
CA GLY A 137 -0.26 -0.77 -15.60
C GLY A 137 0.95 -0.35 -16.45
N ALA A 138 2.01 0.17 -15.83
CA ALA A 138 3.30 0.42 -16.50
C ALA A 138 4.42 -0.52 -16.01
N LEU A 139 4.59 -0.63 -14.69
CA LEU A 139 5.76 -1.26 -14.08
C LEU A 139 5.40 -2.50 -13.25
N GLY A 140 6.29 -3.48 -13.25
CA GLY A 140 6.21 -4.65 -12.38
C GLY A 140 7.59 -5.06 -11.88
N VAL A 141 7.72 -5.29 -10.57
CA VAL A 141 8.99 -5.65 -9.93
C VAL A 141 8.79 -6.81 -8.95
N TRP A 142 9.48 -7.94 -9.14
CA TRP A 142 9.34 -9.10 -8.26
C TRP A 142 10.56 -10.01 -8.21
N ASN A 143 10.52 -11.06 -7.38
CA ASN A 143 11.61 -12.02 -7.19
C ASN A 143 12.97 -11.36 -6.93
N SER A 144 12.99 -10.52 -5.89
CA SER A 144 14.17 -9.75 -5.46
C SER A 144 14.78 -8.82 -6.52
N ALA A 145 14.07 -8.54 -7.63
CA ALA A 145 14.48 -7.51 -8.57
C ALA A 145 14.39 -6.12 -7.94
N ARG A 146 15.17 -5.19 -8.49
CA ARG A 146 15.21 -3.80 -8.03
C ARG A 146 14.94 -2.85 -9.18
N MET A 147 14.12 -1.84 -8.93
CA MET A 147 13.86 -0.78 -9.88
C MET A 147 14.04 0.58 -9.23
N VAL A 148 14.75 1.47 -9.90
CA VAL A 148 14.90 2.87 -9.52
C VAL A 148 14.27 3.73 -10.60
N VAL A 149 13.40 4.65 -10.20
CA VAL A 149 12.76 5.64 -11.06
C VAL A 149 13.04 7.03 -10.50
N GLN A 150 13.63 7.90 -11.30
CA GLN A 150 14.07 9.22 -10.86
C GLN A 150 13.74 10.29 -11.88
N ASN A 151 13.34 11.48 -11.41
CA ASN A 151 13.08 12.66 -12.26
C ASN A 151 12.07 12.36 -13.38
N SER A 152 11.09 11.52 -13.12
CA SER A 152 10.26 10.90 -14.14
C SER A 152 8.78 11.24 -13.95
N ARG A 153 8.00 10.93 -14.98
CA ARG A 153 6.56 11.16 -15.01
C ARG A 153 5.84 9.87 -15.33
N ILE A 154 4.91 9.43 -14.48
CA ILE A 154 4.15 8.18 -14.65
C ILE A 154 2.65 8.47 -14.55
N TRP A 155 1.92 8.43 -15.66
CA TRP A 155 0.51 8.85 -15.64
C TRP A 155 -0.42 8.14 -16.60
N GLY A 156 -1.73 8.13 -16.29
CA GLY A 156 -2.74 7.55 -17.18
C GLY A 156 -2.57 6.05 -17.41
N ASN A 157 -1.77 5.35 -16.61
CA ASN A 157 -1.55 3.92 -16.75
C ASN A 157 -2.65 3.14 -16.04
N THR A 158 -3.02 1.98 -16.58
CA THR A 158 -4.16 1.19 -16.09
C THR A 158 -3.79 -0.26 -15.85
N ALA A 159 -4.00 -0.73 -14.63
CA ALA A 159 -4.06 -2.16 -14.31
C ALA A 159 -5.53 -2.59 -14.24
N HIS A 160 -5.96 -3.46 -15.16
CA HIS A 160 -7.38 -3.78 -15.32
C HIS A 160 -7.97 -4.66 -14.22
N CYS A 161 -7.18 -5.18 -13.29
CA CYS A 161 -7.70 -6.01 -12.20
C CYS A 161 -7.11 -5.65 -10.84
N TRP A 162 -6.11 -6.41 -10.38
CA TRP A 162 -5.76 -6.48 -8.98
C TRP A 162 -4.96 -5.27 -8.47
N GLY A 163 -4.47 -4.39 -9.35
CA GLY A 163 -4.04 -3.06 -8.95
C GLY A 163 -2.66 -2.62 -9.39
N GLY A 164 -2.23 -1.47 -8.84
CA GLY A 164 -0.95 -0.83 -9.15
C GLY A 164 -0.97 -0.16 -10.52
N GLY A 165 -1.89 0.78 -10.75
CA GLY A 165 -2.08 1.41 -12.06
C GLY A 165 -0.79 1.95 -12.67
N ALA A 166 0.10 2.51 -11.86
CA ALA A 166 1.47 2.80 -12.26
C ALA A 166 2.39 1.57 -12.09
N ALA A 167 2.45 1.01 -10.88
CA ALA A 167 3.40 -0.05 -10.54
C ALA A 167 2.85 -1.11 -9.59
N VAL A 168 3.27 -2.36 -9.79
CA VAL A 168 3.12 -3.46 -8.82
C VAL A 168 4.48 -3.97 -8.34
N VAL A 169 4.58 -4.26 -7.05
CA VAL A 169 5.79 -4.81 -6.42
C VAL A 169 5.43 -5.98 -5.50
N PHE A 170 6.09 -7.12 -5.65
CA PHE A 170 5.81 -8.33 -4.87
C PHE A 170 7.04 -9.24 -4.72
N GLU A 171 6.94 -10.33 -3.96
CA GLU A 171 7.99 -11.35 -3.79
C GLU A 171 9.38 -10.76 -3.52
N THR A 172 9.50 -9.94 -2.47
CA THR A 172 10.75 -9.23 -2.07
C THR A 172 11.31 -8.23 -3.12
N GLY A 173 10.55 -7.90 -4.17
CA GLY A 173 10.90 -6.85 -5.11
C GLY A 173 11.09 -5.49 -4.42
N THR A 174 11.98 -4.67 -4.96
CA THR A 174 12.26 -3.32 -4.43
C THR A 174 12.03 -2.25 -5.49
N LEU A 175 11.24 -1.23 -5.16
CA LEU A 175 10.99 -0.08 -6.03
C LEU A 175 11.34 1.23 -5.31
N ASN A 176 12.23 2.02 -5.90
CA ASN A 176 12.55 3.37 -5.47
C ASN A 176 12.01 4.37 -6.49
N ILE A 177 11.13 5.27 -6.09
CA ILE A 177 10.67 6.39 -6.91
C ILE A 177 11.11 7.68 -6.23
N SER A 178 11.81 8.55 -6.96
CA SER A 178 12.29 9.82 -6.40
C SER A 178 12.11 10.99 -7.35
N SER A 179 11.79 12.16 -6.78
CA SER A 179 11.71 13.43 -7.53
C SER A 179 10.81 13.30 -8.78
N SER A 180 9.68 12.61 -8.66
CA SER A 180 8.85 12.18 -9.78
C SER A 180 7.38 12.47 -9.53
N ASP A 181 6.64 12.64 -10.62
CA ASP A 181 5.19 12.84 -10.59
C ASP A 181 4.49 11.53 -11.00
N VAL A 182 3.53 11.08 -10.19
CA VAL A 182 2.75 9.85 -10.41
C VAL A 182 1.27 10.16 -10.29
N TRP A 183 0.58 10.36 -11.43
CA TRP A 183 -0.78 10.89 -11.40
C TRP A 183 -1.76 10.24 -12.36
N ASN A 184 -3.06 10.33 -12.06
CA ASN A 184 -4.14 9.81 -12.90
C ASN A 184 -3.95 8.34 -13.30
N ASN A 185 -3.29 7.54 -12.48
CA ASN A 185 -3.16 6.10 -12.72
C ASN A 185 -4.35 5.37 -12.11
N THR A 186 -4.75 4.28 -12.75
CA THR A 186 -5.96 3.52 -12.42
C THR A 186 -5.61 2.08 -12.11
N GLY A 187 -5.71 1.71 -10.83
CA GLY A 187 -5.64 0.32 -10.37
C GLY A 187 -7.07 -0.17 -10.13
N ARG A 188 -7.66 -0.88 -11.10
CA ARG A 188 -9.12 -1.08 -11.15
C ARG A 188 -9.70 -1.54 -9.82
N GLN A 189 -9.08 -2.50 -9.13
CA GLN A 189 -9.48 -2.86 -7.77
C GLN A 189 -8.73 -2.11 -6.68
N GLN A 190 -7.41 -2.03 -6.76
CA GLN A 190 -6.60 -1.60 -5.63
C GLN A 190 -5.35 -0.84 -6.07
N GLY A 191 -4.78 0.00 -5.20
CA GLY A 191 -3.51 0.68 -5.44
C GLY A 191 -3.52 1.49 -6.75
N GLY A 192 -4.21 2.64 -6.78
CA GLY A 192 -4.38 3.37 -8.03
C GLY A 192 -3.06 3.76 -8.70
N ALA A 193 -2.06 4.15 -7.91
CA ALA A 193 -0.68 4.28 -8.36
C ALA A 193 0.12 3.00 -8.10
N VAL A 194 0.34 2.66 -6.82
CA VAL A 194 1.27 1.60 -6.43
C VAL A 194 0.55 0.52 -5.61
N SER A 195 0.83 -0.74 -5.90
CA SER A 195 0.43 -1.88 -5.07
C SER A 195 1.66 -2.67 -4.66
N ALA A 196 1.92 -2.75 -3.35
CA ALA A 196 2.99 -3.53 -2.74
C ALA A 196 2.41 -4.70 -1.93
N LYS A 197 2.94 -5.91 -2.15
CA LYS A 197 2.56 -7.11 -1.41
C LYS A 197 3.74 -8.07 -1.19
N ASP A 198 3.54 -9.15 -0.44
CA ASP A 198 4.48 -10.29 -0.36
C ASP A 198 5.93 -9.85 -0.06
N GLN A 199 6.13 -9.17 1.07
CA GLN A 199 7.43 -8.64 1.52
C GLN A 199 8.11 -7.63 0.58
N ALA A 200 7.37 -7.06 -0.38
CA ALA A 200 7.88 -5.99 -1.23
C ALA A 200 8.34 -4.78 -0.41
N GLN A 201 9.34 -4.08 -0.95
CA GLN A 201 9.83 -2.82 -0.40
C GLN A 201 9.62 -1.69 -1.42
N VAL A 202 8.95 -0.63 -1.00
CA VAL A 202 8.75 0.56 -1.85
C VAL A 202 9.16 1.81 -1.11
N TYR A 203 9.98 2.63 -1.75
CA TYR A 203 10.42 3.92 -1.23
C TYR A 203 10.02 5.02 -2.22
N ILE A 204 9.30 6.01 -1.73
CA ILE A 204 8.80 7.15 -2.51
C ILE A 204 9.32 8.41 -1.84
N THR A 205 10.11 9.23 -2.53
CA THR A 205 10.78 10.40 -1.94
C THR A 205 10.69 11.62 -2.84
N ALA A 206 10.29 12.76 -2.29
CA ALA A 206 10.14 13.99 -3.07
C ALA A 206 9.21 13.83 -4.30
N CYS A 207 8.12 13.09 -4.14
CA CYS A 207 7.19 12.78 -5.24
C CYS A 207 5.81 13.41 -5.02
N ASN A 208 5.09 13.62 -6.12
CA ASN A 208 3.67 13.96 -6.10
C ASN A 208 2.83 12.78 -6.62
N LEU A 209 1.97 12.23 -5.75
CA LEU A 209 1.02 11.16 -6.07
C LEU A 209 -0.38 11.75 -6.12
N SER A 210 -0.87 12.11 -7.31
CA SER A 210 -2.14 12.86 -7.43
C SER A 210 -3.19 12.25 -8.35
N GLY A 211 -4.47 12.33 -7.97
CA GLY A 211 -5.57 11.94 -8.86
C GLY A 211 -5.60 10.46 -9.25
N ASN A 212 -4.88 9.59 -8.54
CA ASN A 212 -4.89 8.16 -8.79
C ASN A 212 -6.17 7.53 -8.23
N ALA A 213 -6.64 6.46 -8.87
CA ALA A 213 -7.95 5.90 -8.59
C ALA A 213 -7.95 4.37 -8.46
N ALA A 214 -8.76 3.87 -7.52
CA ALA A 214 -9.09 2.46 -7.35
C ALA A 214 -10.59 2.25 -7.09
N SER A 215 -11.14 1.04 -7.27
CA SER A 215 -12.54 0.77 -6.88
C SER A 215 -12.70 0.32 -5.43
N ARG A 216 -11.69 -0.33 -4.83
CA ARG A 216 -11.81 -0.94 -3.51
C ARG A 216 -10.86 -0.38 -2.46
N ARG A 217 -9.55 -0.28 -2.71
CA ARG A 217 -8.58 0.02 -1.65
C ARG A 217 -7.34 0.76 -2.14
N GLY A 218 -6.92 1.80 -1.42
CA GLY A 218 -5.67 2.51 -1.70
C GLY A 218 -5.75 3.27 -3.02
N GLY A 219 -6.44 4.42 -3.03
CA GLY A 219 -6.58 5.21 -4.26
C GLY A 219 -5.22 5.65 -4.82
N ALA A 220 -4.21 5.88 -3.98
CA ALA A 220 -2.82 5.97 -4.43
C ALA A 220 -2.04 4.67 -4.16
N VAL A 221 -1.94 4.27 -2.90
CA VAL A 221 -1.03 3.19 -2.47
C VAL A 221 -1.80 2.10 -1.74
N ARG A 222 -1.60 0.84 -2.15
CA ARG A 222 -1.99 -0.35 -1.39
C ARG A 222 -0.75 -1.06 -0.84
N ILE A 223 -0.84 -1.51 0.41
CA ILE A 223 0.20 -2.26 1.12
C ILE A 223 -0.43 -3.50 1.77
N ALA A 224 0.17 -4.67 1.56
CA ALA A 224 -0.34 -5.94 2.09
C ALA A 224 0.77 -6.98 2.28
N ASP A 225 0.44 -8.05 2.99
CA ASP A 225 1.17 -9.32 3.05
C ASP A 225 2.67 -9.13 3.38
N GLY A 226 2.95 -8.35 4.42
CA GLY A 226 4.30 -8.06 4.91
C GLY A 226 5.09 -7.04 4.09
N ALA A 227 4.47 -6.37 3.13
CA ALA A 227 5.12 -5.31 2.37
C ALA A 227 5.40 -4.07 3.24
N THR A 228 6.47 -3.36 2.89
CA THR A 228 6.84 -2.09 3.51
C THR A 228 6.84 -0.98 2.48
N VAL A 229 6.15 0.12 2.79
CA VAL A 229 6.22 1.36 2.00
C VAL A 229 6.66 2.54 2.86
N VAL A 230 7.62 3.30 2.38
CA VAL A 230 8.09 4.53 3.03
C VAL A 230 7.88 5.71 2.07
N LEU A 231 7.12 6.70 2.51
CA LEU A 231 6.92 7.96 1.80
C LEU A 231 7.60 9.10 2.56
N ARG A 232 8.48 9.83 1.87
CA ARG A 232 9.23 10.97 2.43
C ARG A 232 9.09 12.19 1.55
N ASP A 233 8.96 13.37 2.17
CA ASP A 233 9.01 14.66 1.47
C ASP A 233 8.01 14.73 0.29
N SER A 234 6.88 14.04 0.40
CA SER A 234 5.99 13.77 -0.73
C SER A 234 4.60 14.37 -0.51
N ILE A 235 3.84 14.52 -1.60
CA ILE A 235 2.45 14.96 -1.58
C ILE A 235 1.59 13.84 -2.13
N ILE A 236 0.54 13.46 -1.40
CA ILE A 236 -0.46 12.48 -1.83
C ILE A 236 -1.80 13.20 -1.87
N SER A 237 -2.30 13.54 -3.06
CA SER A 237 -3.47 14.43 -3.18
C SER A 237 -4.54 14.03 -4.18
N GLY A 238 -5.81 14.28 -3.85
CA GLY A 238 -6.92 14.07 -4.81
C GLY A 238 -7.12 12.61 -5.26
N ASN A 239 -6.56 11.63 -4.55
CA ASN A 239 -6.68 10.21 -4.89
C ASN A 239 -7.99 9.64 -4.35
N GLN A 240 -8.59 8.70 -5.09
CA GLN A 240 -9.99 8.32 -4.85
C GLN A 240 -10.22 6.81 -4.89
N VAL A 241 -11.15 6.35 -4.04
CA VAL A 241 -11.69 4.99 -4.09
C VAL A 241 -13.20 5.03 -4.37
N GLY A 242 -13.67 4.19 -5.31
CA GLY A 242 -15.11 3.90 -5.46
C GLY A 242 -15.76 4.36 -6.77
N ARG A 243 -14.99 4.67 -7.82
CA ARG A 243 -15.51 5.25 -9.07
C ARG A 243 -15.21 4.44 -10.33
N LEU A 244 -14.89 3.15 -10.19
CA LEU A 244 -14.45 2.31 -11.31
C LEU A 244 -15.30 1.04 -11.41
N GLU A 245 -15.50 0.58 -12.64
CA GLU A 245 -16.11 -0.71 -12.91
C GLU A 245 -15.31 -1.85 -12.27
N ARG A 246 -15.97 -2.98 -12.02
CA ARG A 246 -15.33 -4.16 -11.42
C ARG A 246 -14.42 -4.91 -12.38
N CYS A 247 -13.30 -5.46 -11.90
CA CYS A 247 -12.46 -6.41 -12.66
C CYS A 247 -13.28 -7.63 -13.15
N PRO A 248 -13.24 -7.95 -14.46
CA PRO A 248 -13.92 -9.13 -15.00
C PRO A 248 -13.38 -10.47 -14.47
N LYS A 249 -12.08 -10.53 -14.12
CA LYS A 249 -11.44 -11.73 -13.55
C LYS A 249 -11.80 -11.98 -12.08
N ASP A 250 -12.56 -11.10 -11.43
CA ASP A 250 -12.88 -11.21 -10.01
C ASP A 250 -14.29 -11.78 -9.78
N SER A 251 -14.33 -13.01 -9.26
CA SER A 251 -15.55 -13.77 -8.96
C SER A 251 -16.11 -13.55 -7.54
N SER A 252 -15.49 -12.70 -6.71
CA SER A 252 -16.00 -12.43 -5.35
C SER A 252 -17.41 -11.78 -5.36
N PRO A 253 -18.11 -11.61 -4.22
CA PRO A 253 -19.33 -10.80 -4.22
C PRO A 253 -19.03 -9.32 -4.54
N PRO A 254 -20.01 -8.54 -5.06
CA PRO A 254 -19.87 -7.09 -5.17
C PRO A 254 -19.57 -6.49 -3.80
N SER A 255 -18.57 -5.62 -3.73
CA SER A 255 -18.16 -4.97 -2.50
C SER A 255 -19.04 -3.74 -2.28
N SER A 256 -19.72 -3.60 -1.13
CA SER A 256 -20.54 -2.42 -0.82
C SER A 256 -19.67 -1.15 -0.75
N SER A 257 -20.24 0.03 -0.96
CA SER A 257 -19.53 1.32 -0.80
C SER A 257 -18.83 1.45 0.56
N SER A 258 -19.38 0.79 1.58
CA SER A 258 -18.82 0.63 2.92
C SER A 258 -17.59 -0.29 3.01
N THR A 259 -17.01 -0.76 1.91
CA THR A 259 -15.73 -1.51 1.88
C THR A 259 -14.59 -0.74 1.21
N SER A 260 -14.91 0.43 0.65
CA SER A 260 -13.91 1.31 0.06
C SER A 260 -13.09 1.99 1.17
N CYS A 261 -11.77 1.84 1.12
CA CYS A 261 -10.90 2.29 2.20
C CYS A 261 -9.55 2.80 1.72
N GLY A 262 -9.06 3.91 2.31
CA GLY A 262 -7.73 4.45 2.00
C GLY A 262 -7.72 5.23 0.69
N GLY A 263 -8.28 6.44 0.67
CA GLY A 263 -8.28 7.29 -0.53
C GLY A 263 -6.87 7.57 -1.03
N ALA A 264 -5.96 7.91 -0.11
CA ALA A 264 -4.54 7.96 -0.38
C ALA A 264 -3.88 6.59 -0.14
N VAL A 265 -3.86 6.12 1.10
CA VAL A 265 -3.12 4.91 1.49
C VAL A 265 -4.05 3.89 2.14
N PHE A 266 -3.97 2.65 1.66
CA PHE A 266 -4.53 1.49 2.34
C PHE A 266 -3.40 0.55 2.79
N ILE A 267 -3.49 0.08 4.04
CA ILE A 267 -2.63 -0.97 4.57
C ILE A 267 -3.46 -2.09 5.20
N GLY A 268 -3.20 -3.33 4.78
CA GLY A 268 -3.94 -4.49 5.24
C GLY A 268 -3.46 -5.80 4.65
N ASP A 269 -3.14 -6.76 5.51
CA ASP A 269 -2.72 -8.12 5.13
C ASP A 269 -3.92 -8.98 4.78
N THR A 270 -3.81 -9.85 3.78
CA THR A 270 -4.84 -10.83 3.40
C THR A 270 -4.82 -12.06 4.34
N PRO A 271 -5.84 -12.92 4.34
CA PRO A 271 -5.83 -14.15 5.16
C PRO A 271 -4.71 -15.13 4.77
N SER A 272 -4.20 -15.02 3.54
CA SER A 272 -3.03 -15.75 3.04
C SER A 272 -1.69 -15.14 3.47
N GLY A 273 -1.71 -13.94 4.09
CA GLY A 273 -0.51 -13.29 4.60
C GLY A 273 0.11 -14.08 5.75
N ARG A 274 1.44 -14.08 5.83
CA ARG A 274 2.16 -14.70 6.95
C ARG A 274 2.01 -13.79 8.18
N SER A 275 1.41 -14.32 9.24
CA SER A 275 1.14 -13.61 10.52
C SER A 275 2.38 -12.99 11.18
N GLU A 276 3.57 -13.48 10.82
CA GLU A 276 4.86 -13.08 11.40
C GLU A 276 5.45 -11.83 10.73
N LEU A 277 4.89 -11.42 9.58
CA LEU A 277 5.41 -10.34 8.75
C LEU A 277 4.37 -9.24 8.62
N ALA A 278 4.39 -8.32 9.57
CA ALA A 278 3.56 -7.13 9.60
C ALA A 278 3.77 -6.25 8.35
N SER A 279 2.70 -5.94 7.60
CA SER A 279 2.76 -4.84 6.64
C SER A 279 3.11 -3.53 7.35
N LYS A 280 3.91 -2.68 6.70
CA LYS A 280 4.35 -1.40 7.25
C LYS A 280 4.15 -0.23 6.27
N VAL A 281 3.67 0.90 6.79
CA VAL A 281 3.76 2.20 6.14
C VAL A 281 4.43 3.23 7.05
N GLU A 282 5.27 4.07 6.47
CA GLU A 282 5.90 5.19 7.14
C GLU A 282 5.75 6.45 6.29
N LEU A 283 5.10 7.47 6.84
CA LEU A 283 4.92 8.79 6.24
C LEU A 283 5.83 9.77 7.00
N ILE A 284 6.73 10.45 6.30
CA ILE A 284 7.65 11.43 6.90
C ILE A 284 7.60 12.69 6.04
N ASN A 285 7.42 13.86 6.68
CA ASN A 285 7.35 15.15 5.98
C ASN A 285 6.43 15.10 4.75
N THR A 286 5.28 14.44 4.90
CA THR A 286 4.38 14.10 3.79
C THR A 286 3.04 14.79 3.97
N THR A 287 2.52 15.39 2.90
CA THR A 287 1.18 16.00 2.90
C THR A 287 0.18 15.04 2.27
N VAL A 288 -0.90 14.72 2.99
CA VAL A 288 -1.99 13.86 2.53
C VAL A 288 -3.26 14.69 2.44
N ALA A 289 -3.62 15.14 1.24
CA ALA A 289 -4.64 16.19 1.07
C ALA A 289 -5.75 15.87 0.05
N GLY A 290 -7.01 16.13 0.40
CA GLY A 290 -8.12 16.06 -0.56
C GLY A 290 -8.39 14.67 -1.12
N ASN A 291 -7.97 13.61 -0.43
CA ASN A 291 -8.20 12.23 -0.88
C ASN A 291 -9.57 11.73 -0.42
N SER A 292 -10.19 10.83 -1.18
CA SER A 292 -11.55 10.35 -0.90
C SER A 292 -11.67 8.82 -0.91
N ALA A 293 -12.37 8.29 0.08
CA ALA A 293 -12.79 6.89 0.13
C ALA A 293 -14.05 6.77 0.98
N GLY A 294 -14.70 5.59 0.99
CA GLY A 294 -15.77 5.32 1.94
C GLY A 294 -15.31 5.46 3.39
N ARG A 295 -14.09 5.03 3.72
CA ARG A 295 -13.44 5.19 5.02
C ARG A 295 -11.96 5.57 4.86
N GLY A 296 -11.41 6.33 5.78
CA GLY A 296 -9.97 6.65 5.77
C GLY A 296 -9.57 7.33 4.47
N GLY A 297 -10.14 8.49 4.17
CA GLY A 297 -9.82 9.24 2.95
C GLY A 297 -8.32 9.45 2.78
N GLY A 298 -7.61 9.81 3.86
CA GLY A 298 -6.16 9.83 3.88
C GLY A 298 -5.54 8.43 4.01
N LEU A 299 -5.65 7.84 5.18
CA LEU A 299 -5.06 6.55 5.53
C LEU A 299 -6.13 5.61 6.08
N CYS A 300 -6.12 4.38 5.59
CA CYS A 300 -6.92 3.31 6.14
C CYS A 300 -6.04 2.10 6.52
N ALA A 301 -6.19 1.65 7.76
CA ALA A 301 -5.51 0.48 8.29
C ALA A 301 -6.52 -0.59 8.72
N GLU A 302 -6.60 -1.67 7.95
CA GLU A 302 -7.49 -2.80 8.22
C GLU A 302 -6.71 -4.12 8.06
N PRO A 303 -6.48 -4.91 9.12
CA PRO A 303 -6.11 -6.30 8.95
C PRO A 303 -7.28 -7.01 8.25
N SER A 304 -7.03 -7.83 7.22
CA SER A 304 -8.11 -8.38 6.40
C SER A 304 -9.17 -9.10 7.24
N ALA A 305 -10.41 -8.89 6.81
CA ALA A 305 -11.64 -9.56 7.18
C ALA A 305 -11.46 -11.05 7.54
N ALA A 306 -11.28 -11.31 8.82
CA ALA A 306 -11.94 -12.42 9.50
C ALA A 306 -12.69 -11.79 10.68
N THR A 307 -13.99 -11.71 10.52
CA THR A 307 -15.00 -11.57 11.57
C THR A 307 -14.89 -12.74 12.55
N SER A 308 -13.82 -12.82 13.32
CA SER A 308 -13.80 -13.70 14.47
C SER A 308 -13.13 -12.99 15.64
N SER A 309 -13.88 -12.95 16.73
CA SER A 309 -13.44 -12.77 18.11
C SER A 309 -12.35 -13.78 18.55
N SER A 310 -11.67 -14.46 17.61
CA SER A 310 -10.78 -15.59 17.85
C SER A 310 -9.33 -15.35 17.42
N MET A 311 -8.93 -14.15 17.00
CA MET A 311 -7.51 -13.85 16.72
C MET A 311 -6.97 -12.60 17.43
N PRO A 312 -6.94 -12.56 18.77
CA PRO A 312 -6.12 -11.59 19.49
C PRO A 312 -4.64 -11.97 19.34
N GLY A 313 -3.97 -11.50 18.28
CA GLY A 313 -2.49 -11.49 18.22
C GLY A 313 -1.77 -11.74 16.88
N GLN A 314 -2.46 -11.87 15.73
CA GLN A 314 -1.83 -12.47 14.53
C GLN A 314 -1.75 -11.62 13.24
N THR A 315 -2.20 -10.37 13.22
CA THR A 315 -1.95 -9.48 12.07
C THR A 315 -1.82 -8.04 12.55
N THR A 316 -0.58 -7.62 12.81
CA THR A 316 -0.30 -6.22 13.13
C THR A 316 0.09 -5.50 11.85
N VAL A 317 -0.76 -4.63 11.32
CA VAL A 317 -0.26 -3.61 10.38
C VAL A 317 0.39 -2.49 11.19
N ARG A 318 1.49 -1.92 10.67
CA ARG A 318 2.21 -0.83 11.32
C ARG A 318 2.14 0.42 10.45
N ALA A 319 1.40 1.43 10.90
CA ALA A 319 1.41 2.73 10.26
C ALA A 319 2.08 3.77 11.17
N LEU A 320 3.12 4.39 10.64
CA LEU A 320 3.91 5.41 11.30
C LEU A 320 3.71 6.74 10.57
N ALA A 321 3.12 7.71 11.23
CA ALA A 321 3.13 9.10 10.78
C ALA A 321 4.20 9.83 11.61
N GLY A 322 5.32 10.12 10.96
CA GLY A 322 6.47 10.83 11.52
C GLY A 322 6.39 12.34 11.31
N ASP A 323 7.47 13.03 11.67
CA ASP A 323 7.59 14.48 11.74
C ASP A 323 7.04 15.21 10.50
N ASN A 324 6.32 16.31 10.75
CA ASN A 324 5.72 17.20 9.73
C ASN A 324 4.77 16.52 8.73
N THR A 325 4.22 15.35 9.05
CA THR A 325 3.14 14.76 8.26
C THR A 325 1.84 15.51 8.52
N THR A 326 1.12 15.89 7.46
CA THR A 326 -0.11 16.70 7.55
C THR A 326 -1.24 16.03 6.80
N PHE A 327 -2.44 15.97 7.40
CA PHE A 327 -3.66 15.51 6.74
C PHE A 327 -4.62 16.69 6.59
N ILE A 328 -5.12 16.92 5.36
CA ILE A 328 -5.91 18.11 5.03
C ILE A 328 -7.10 17.71 4.15
N ASP A 329 -8.31 18.11 4.51
CA ASP A 329 -9.51 18.01 3.67
C ASP A 329 -9.76 16.63 3.04
N ASN A 330 -9.30 15.55 3.68
CA ASN A 330 -9.63 14.21 3.21
C ASN A 330 -11.08 13.89 3.55
N SER A 331 -11.72 13.03 2.75
CA SER A 331 -13.12 12.68 2.87
C SER A 331 -13.32 11.17 2.99
N GLY A 332 -14.24 10.80 3.89
CA GLY A 332 -14.59 9.42 4.19
C GLY A 332 -15.28 9.32 5.54
N SER A 333 -16.16 8.33 5.69
CA SER A 333 -16.94 8.12 6.90
C SER A 333 -17.08 6.63 7.22
N PRO A 334 -16.63 6.17 8.39
CA PRO A 334 -15.90 6.93 9.44
C PRO A 334 -14.43 7.24 9.08
N GLY A 335 -13.87 8.25 9.77
CA GLY A 335 -12.44 8.62 9.76
C GLY A 335 -12.00 9.22 8.44
N SER A 336 -12.27 10.50 8.21
CA SER A 336 -11.99 11.14 6.92
C SER A 336 -10.49 11.25 6.62
N ASP A 337 -9.67 11.53 7.63
CA ASP A 337 -8.20 11.52 7.51
C ASP A 337 -7.65 10.14 7.78
N VAL A 338 -7.97 9.54 8.92
CA VAL A 338 -7.44 8.24 9.32
C VAL A 338 -8.56 7.34 9.85
N TYR A 339 -8.62 6.13 9.32
CA TYR A 339 -9.48 5.05 9.81
C TYR A 339 -8.64 3.82 10.18
N ALA A 340 -8.89 3.26 11.36
CA ALA A 340 -8.18 2.07 11.83
C ALA A 340 -9.02 1.11 12.68
N LEU A 341 -8.82 -0.18 12.47
CA LEU A 341 -9.42 -1.28 13.24
C LEU A 341 -8.48 -1.82 14.35
N ALA A 342 -9.05 -2.43 15.39
CA ALA A 342 -8.40 -2.88 16.64
C ALA A 342 -7.08 -3.64 16.53
N ALA A 343 -6.86 -4.40 15.46
CA ALA A 343 -5.63 -5.17 15.27
C ALA A 343 -4.53 -4.40 14.52
N ALA A 344 -4.80 -3.18 14.04
CA ALA A 344 -3.78 -2.29 13.51
C ALA A 344 -2.98 -1.63 14.65
N MET A 345 -1.66 -1.77 14.63
CA MET A 345 -0.77 -0.97 15.46
C MET A 345 -0.46 0.33 14.73
N LEU A 346 -1.15 1.40 15.09
CA LEU A 346 -0.74 2.73 14.67
C LEU A 346 0.08 3.37 15.77
N SER A 347 1.23 3.88 15.38
CA SER A 347 2.04 4.75 16.22
C SER A 347 2.17 6.06 15.48
N MET A 348 1.38 7.02 15.92
CA MET A 348 1.52 8.41 15.55
C MET A 348 2.47 9.00 16.58
N SER A 349 3.70 9.35 16.20
CA SER A 349 4.68 9.85 17.18
C SER A 349 4.12 11.10 17.87
N PRO A 350 4.23 11.23 19.20
CA PRO A 350 4.03 12.49 19.91
C PRO A 350 5.35 13.10 20.44
N VAL A 351 6.51 12.52 20.15
CA VAL A 351 7.79 12.98 20.72
C VAL A 351 8.61 13.65 19.63
N GLY A 352 8.36 14.95 19.41
CA GLY A 352 9.07 15.83 18.46
C GLY A 352 8.34 16.15 17.15
N SER A 353 7.21 15.51 16.89
CA SER A 353 6.48 15.54 15.62
C SER A 353 5.37 16.60 15.57
N ASN A 354 5.44 17.53 14.61
CA ASN A 354 4.30 18.38 14.22
C ASN A 354 3.32 17.57 13.34
N LEU A 355 2.62 16.61 13.92
CA LEU A 355 1.51 15.93 13.25
C LEU A 355 0.27 16.83 13.32
N ASN A 356 -0.25 17.28 12.17
CA ASN A 356 -1.40 18.17 12.12
C ASN A 356 -2.62 17.42 11.56
N ILE A 357 -3.49 16.96 12.47
CA ILE A 357 -4.72 16.21 12.19
C ILE A 357 -5.80 16.64 13.21
N SER A 358 -7.05 16.81 12.76
CA SER A 358 -8.16 17.09 13.67
C SER A 358 -8.62 15.82 14.40
N SER A 359 -8.94 15.89 15.69
CA SER A 359 -9.40 14.72 16.45
C SER A 359 -10.73 14.13 15.95
N SER A 360 -11.57 14.95 15.29
CA SER A 360 -12.83 14.53 14.67
C SER A 360 -12.67 13.80 13.33
N SER A 361 -11.51 13.92 12.67
CA SER A 361 -11.23 13.28 11.38
C SER A 361 -10.48 11.95 11.51
N VAL A 362 -10.11 11.57 12.74
CA VAL A 362 -9.51 10.27 13.07
C VAL A 362 -10.55 9.37 13.73
N PHE A 363 -10.69 8.15 13.24
CA PHE A 363 -11.57 7.16 13.83
C PHE A 363 -10.81 5.88 14.20
N TRP A 364 -10.90 5.53 15.48
CA TRP A 364 -10.33 4.33 16.07
C TRP A 364 -11.43 3.35 16.45
N ASN A 365 -11.44 2.18 15.82
CA ASN A 365 -12.27 1.06 16.25
C ASN A 365 -11.42 0.03 16.99
N ILE A 366 -10.79 0.47 18.10
CA ILE A 366 -9.89 -0.35 18.91
C ILE A 366 -10.58 -0.74 20.22
N SER A 367 -10.72 -2.04 20.46
CA SER A 367 -11.16 -2.57 21.76
C SER A 367 -9.94 -2.94 22.59
N CYS A 368 -9.66 -2.17 23.64
CA CYS A 368 -8.56 -2.48 24.57
C CYS A 368 -8.95 -3.60 25.53
N GLY A 369 -8.01 -4.50 25.82
CA GLY A 369 -8.19 -5.57 26.80
C GLY A 369 -8.30 -5.03 28.23
N MET A 370 -8.78 -5.88 29.16
CA MET A 370 -8.97 -5.52 30.57
C MET A 370 -7.74 -4.83 31.19
N GLY A 371 -7.98 -3.76 31.96
CA GLY A 371 -6.92 -2.99 32.63
C GLY A 371 -6.10 -2.09 31.71
N SER A 372 -6.53 -1.88 30.47
CA SER A 372 -5.92 -0.94 29.53
C SER A 372 -6.96 -0.02 28.90
N TYR A 373 -6.59 1.22 28.61
CA TYR A 373 -7.42 2.20 27.91
C TYR A 373 -6.79 2.58 26.57
N LEU A 374 -7.60 2.99 25.60
CA LEU A 374 -7.09 3.54 24.34
C LEU A 374 -6.58 4.95 24.60
N ASP A 375 -5.27 5.19 24.50
CA ASP A 375 -4.72 6.55 24.49
C ASP A 375 -5.07 7.19 23.14
N PRO A 376 -6.00 8.17 23.07
CA PRO A 376 -6.45 8.73 21.80
C PRO A 376 -5.34 9.50 21.06
N THR A 377 -4.29 9.89 21.79
CA THR A 377 -3.12 10.60 21.27
C THR A 377 -2.12 9.63 20.65
N ARG A 378 -1.97 8.44 21.24
CA ARG A 378 -1.00 7.42 20.79
C ARG A 378 -1.63 6.36 19.90
N GLY A 379 -2.96 6.23 19.87
CA GLY A 379 -3.66 5.16 19.15
C GLY A 379 -3.35 3.75 19.69
N THR A 380 -2.82 3.64 20.91
CA THR A 380 -2.41 2.36 21.51
C THR A 380 -3.11 2.11 22.84
N CYS A 381 -3.33 0.83 23.15
CA CYS A 381 -3.86 0.43 24.44
C CYS A 381 -2.78 0.57 25.52
N THR A 382 -2.97 1.51 26.43
CA THR A 382 -2.06 1.80 27.54
C THR A 382 -2.60 1.17 28.82
N LYS A 383 -1.76 0.44 29.56
CA LYS A 383 -2.14 -0.14 30.85
C LYS A 383 -2.43 0.96 31.88
N CYS A 384 -3.50 0.78 32.65
CA CYS A 384 -3.76 1.62 33.82
C CYS A 384 -2.65 1.44 34.85
N ALA A 385 -2.20 2.52 35.48
CA ALA A 385 -1.21 2.46 36.55
C ALA A 385 -1.79 1.73 37.76
N ALA A 386 -1.02 0.82 38.36
CA ALA A 386 -1.47 0.03 39.51
C ALA A 386 -1.50 0.86 40.81
N PRO A 387 -2.46 0.61 41.74
CA PRO A 387 -3.60 -0.31 41.66
C PRO A 387 -4.90 0.39 41.17
N SER A 388 -5.69 -0.26 40.29
CA SER A 388 -6.95 0.24 39.72
C SER A 388 -8.15 -0.69 40.01
N TYR A 389 -9.37 -0.14 40.20
CA TYR A 389 -10.58 -0.88 40.65
C TYR A 389 -11.82 -0.60 39.77
N ILE A 390 -12.79 -1.52 39.71
CA ILE A 390 -14.03 -1.39 38.92
C ILE A 390 -15.15 -0.76 39.78
N LEU A 391 -15.87 0.22 39.22
CA LEU A 391 -16.99 0.91 39.86
C LEU A 391 -18.31 0.48 39.18
N GLU A 392 -19.20 -0.15 39.95
CA GLU A 392 -20.53 -0.56 39.48
C GLU A 392 -21.57 0.49 39.88
N GLU A 393 -22.06 1.28 38.91
CA GLU A 393 -23.48 1.45 38.57
C GLU A 393 -23.78 2.73 37.77
N GLY A 394 -24.83 2.66 36.94
CA GLY A 394 -25.57 3.80 36.41
C GLY A 394 -25.52 3.93 34.89
N GLU A 395 -26.68 3.78 34.25
CA GLU A 395 -26.90 3.78 32.80
C GLU A 395 -26.05 4.78 31.98
N MET A 396 -25.48 4.26 30.88
CA MET A 396 -25.05 5.01 29.69
C MET A 396 -24.06 6.17 29.90
N ARG A 397 -22.84 5.89 30.37
CA ARG A 397 -21.69 6.76 30.05
C ARG A 397 -20.49 5.94 29.57
N SER A 398 -20.35 5.90 28.24
CA SER A 398 -19.11 5.55 27.55
C SER A 398 -18.09 6.64 27.85
N THR A 399 -17.22 6.42 28.83
CA THR A 399 -16.05 7.29 29.06
C THR A 399 -14.78 6.48 28.99
N THR A 400 -14.01 6.70 27.93
CA THR A 400 -12.71 6.08 27.60
C THR A 400 -11.53 6.65 28.42
N GLN A 401 -11.77 7.22 29.61
CA GLN A 401 -10.73 7.88 30.42
C GLN A 401 -10.71 7.35 31.85
N CYS A 402 -9.50 7.10 32.38
CA CYS A 402 -9.28 6.84 33.81
C CYS A 402 -9.66 8.08 34.64
N GLN A 403 -10.62 7.95 35.55
CA GLN A 403 -11.03 9.03 36.47
C GLN A 403 -10.48 8.80 37.88
N ARG A 404 -10.11 9.88 38.59
CA ARG A 404 -9.75 9.84 40.03
C ARG A 404 -10.99 9.50 40.87
N CYS A 405 -10.86 8.64 41.88
CA CYS A 405 -11.95 8.41 42.84
C CYS A 405 -12.39 9.71 43.50
N PRO A 406 -13.70 9.92 43.70
CA PRO A 406 -14.23 10.93 44.62
C PRO A 406 -13.63 10.71 46.02
N GLU A 407 -13.43 11.80 46.78
CA GLU A 407 -12.83 11.73 48.13
C GLU A 407 -13.62 10.87 49.13
N ALA A 408 -14.85 10.44 48.80
CA ALA A 408 -15.78 9.71 49.67
C ALA A 408 -16.06 8.25 49.27
N ALA A 409 -15.27 7.63 48.38
CA ALA A 409 -15.51 6.24 47.98
C ALA A 409 -14.85 5.22 48.94
N GLU A 410 -15.60 4.23 49.43
CA GLU A 410 -15.10 3.07 50.18
C GLU A 410 -15.03 1.82 49.28
N CYS A 411 -13.91 1.10 49.31
CA CYS A 411 -13.67 -0.10 48.50
C CYS A 411 -13.54 -1.34 49.39
N PHE A 412 -14.35 -2.37 49.15
CA PHE A 412 -14.30 -3.63 49.89
C PHE A 412 -13.64 -4.72 49.04
N GLY A 413 -12.55 -5.29 49.54
CA GLY A 413 -11.92 -6.50 49.03
C GLY A 413 -11.55 -7.40 50.20
N GLY A 414 -11.79 -8.70 50.08
CA GLY A 414 -11.43 -9.68 51.10
C GLY A 414 -9.97 -9.53 51.55
N ALA A 415 -9.80 -9.37 52.86
CA ALA A 415 -8.55 -9.31 53.61
C ALA A 415 -7.45 -8.38 53.02
N VAL A 416 -7.68 -7.06 53.00
CA VAL A 416 -6.73 -5.97 53.38
C VAL A 416 -7.39 -4.61 53.10
N LEU A 417 -7.56 -3.79 54.14
CA LEU A 417 -8.02 -2.38 54.07
C LEU A 417 -6.88 -1.47 53.58
N VAL A 418 -7.09 -0.66 52.53
CA VAL A 418 -6.25 0.55 52.27
C VAL A 418 -7.06 1.69 51.65
N ALA A 419 -7.02 2.86 52.31
CA ALA A 419 -7.63 4.14 51.91
C ALA A 419 -6.67 5.08 51.12
N LYS A 420 -7.25 6.10 50.44
CA LYS A 420 -6.69 7.29 49.70
C LYS A 420 -6.65 7.20 48.15
N PRO A 421 -6.75 8.36 47.42
CA PRO A 421 -7.56 8.53 46.21
C PRO A 421 -6.94 7.84 45.00
N LYS A 422 -7.62 6.83 44.47
CA LYS A 422 -7.14 5.97 43.39
C LYS A 422 -8.13 5.95 42.23
N PHE A 423 -7.73 5.55 41.04
CA PHE A 423 -8.54 5.70 39.82
C PHE A 423 -9.51 4.52 39.64
N TYR A 424 -10.66 4.71 38.96
CA TYR A 424 -11.69 3.66 38.76
C TYR A 424 -12.15 3.42 37.31
N HIS A 425 -12.84 2.28 37.05
CA HIS A 425 -13.37 1.85 35.74
C HIS A 425 -14.91 1.96 35.59
N THR A 426 -15.40 2.11 34.35
CA THR A 426 -16.81 1.96 33.95
C THR A 426 -16.96 0.91 32.84
N HIS A 427 -16.99 -0.38 33.18
CA HIS A 427 -17.64 -1.39 32.34
C HIS A 427 -17.99 -2.62 33.16
N GLY A 428 -19.29 -2.89 33.29
CA GLY A 428 -19.79 -4.11 33.93
C GLY A 428 -19.50 -5.34 33.09
N VAL A 429 -19.13 -6.43 33.76
CA VAL A 429 -18.99 -7.75 33.16
C VAL A 429 -19.86 -8.70 33.98
N ASN A 430 -21.04 -9.04 33.43
CA ASN A 430 -21.57 -10.38 33.65
C ASN A 430 -20.80 -11.30 32.69
N GLU A 431 -20.31 -12.43 33.20
CA GLU A 431 -19.60 -13.51 32.48
C GLU A 431 -18.06 -13.43 32.38
N ALA A 432 -17.37 -13.64 33.52
CA ALA A 432 -16.05 -14.30 33.54
C ALA A 432 -15.65 -14.79 34.95
N GLY A 433 -16.45 -15.66 35.59
CA GLY A 433 -16.01 -16.71 36.53
C GLY A 433 -14.97 -16.44 37.65
N GLY A 434 -14.69 -15.19 38.04
CA GLY A 434 -13.73 -14.83 39.08
C GLY A 434 -14.17 -13.58 39.83
N THR A 435 -13.96 -13.56 41.15
CA THR A 435 -14.31 -12.44 42.04
C THR A 435 -13.33 -11.28 41.84
N VAL A 436 -13.78 -10.23 41.15
CA VAL A 436 -13.07 -8.94 41.08
C VAL A 436 -13.53 -8.06 42.25
N PRO A 437 -12.64 -7.38 42.99
CA PRO A 437 -13.05 -6.46 44.06
C PRO A 437 -13.82 -5.26 43.47
N THR A 438 -15.04 -5.03 43.96
CA THR A 438 -15.94 -3.94 43.55
C THR A 438 -15.89 -2.78 44.56
N CYS A 439 -15.95 -1.54 44.07
CA CYS A 439 -16.14 -0.35 44.92
C CYS A 439 -17.57 0.17 44.76
N ARG A 440 -18.22 0.54 45.89
CA ARG A 440 -19.57 1.10 45.91
C ARG A 440 -19.52 2.58 46.28
N LEU A 441 -20.29 3.42 45.58
CA LEU A 441 -20.42 4.84 45.91
C LEU A 441 -21.64 5.03 46.83
N ASP A 442 -21.43 5.15 48.14
CA ASP A 442 -22.53 5.53 49.05
C ASP A 442 -22.77 7.04 48.96
N ILE A 443 -23.77 7.43 48.18
CA ILE A 443 -24.35 8.77 48.30
C ILE A 443 -25.17 8.76 49.58
N LEU A 444 -24.61 9.32 50.67
CA LEU A 444 -25.40 9.66 51.84
C LEU A 444 -26.46 10.68 51.42
N THR A 445 -27.68 10.22 51.19
CA THR A 445 -28.85 11.11 51.20
C THR A 445 -28.97 11.68 52.61
N ARG A 446 -28.73 12.99 52.72
CA ARG A 446 -29.26 13.82 53.80
C ARG A 446 -30.29 14.76 53.24
#